data_AF-A0A0T5VSM4-F1
#
_entry.id   AF-A0A0T5VSM4-F1
#
_cell.length_a   1.000
_cell.length_b   1.000
_cell.length_c   1.000
_cell.angle_alpha   90.00
_cell.angle_beta   90.00
_cell.angle_gamma   90.00
#
_symmetry.space_group_name_H-M   'P 1'
#
loop_
_entity.id
_entity.type
_entity.pdbx_description
1 polymer ?
#
loop_
_entity_poly.entity_id
_entity_poly.type
_entity_poly.pdbx_seq_one_letter_code
_entity_poly.pdbx_strand_id
1 'polypeptide(L)'
;MNNYISRGGWFSFTLANGWTEYDDADDSTYAFWNEAEESWTGNFRITAFQWPNVTDPIVDKASEYITTEVLENTDAQKIILGEYDCAHYKKEFEQEGDHQVIYYWMTGKQNDIFICTFSIDKKQEAMPINARELTSVQNMIASIKII
;
A
#
# COMPACT_ATOMS: atom_id res chain seq x y z
N MET A 1 17.81 4.22 9.65
CA MET A 1 16.49 4.07 8.99
C MET A 1 16.51 5.02 7.83
N ASN A 2 16.28 4.53 6.62
CA ASN A 2 16.14 5.38 5.44
C ASN A 2 14.68 5.84 5.41
N ASN A 3 14.45 7.15 5.45
CA ASN A 3 13.11 7.69 5.30
C ASN A 3 12.92 8.03 3.82
N TYR A 4 11.84 7.53 3.23
CA TYR A 4 11.36 7.99 1.94
C TYR A 4 10.53 9.26 2.15
N ILE A 5 10.65 10.24 1.25
CA ILE A 5 9.82 11.45 1.21
C ILE A 5 9.24 11.53 -0.19
N SER A 6 7.92 11.64 -0.29
CA SER A 6 7.22 11.71 -1.56
C SER A 6 7.64 12.91 -2.40
N ARG A 7 7.44 12.83 -3.71
CA ARG A 7 7.56 13.99 -4.60
C ARG A 7 6.70 15.14 -4.05
N GLY A 8 7.27 16.34 -3.95
CA GLY A 8 6.61 17.50 -3.36
C GLY A 8 6.54 17.53 -1.82
N GLY A 9 7.02 16.51 -1.12
CA GLY A 9 7.13 16.49 0.34
C GLY A 9 5.80 16.34 1.08
N TRP A 10 4.81 15.68 0.47
CA TRP A 10 3.47 15.53 1.02
C TRP A 10 3.39 14.44 2.10
N PHE A 11 4.09 13.33 1.92
CA PHE A 11 4.17 12.30 2.96
C PHE A 11 5.56 11.67 3.00
N SER A 12 5.82 10.95 4.09
CA SER A 12 7.02 10.14 4.26
C SER A 12 6.69 8.80 4.88
N PHE A 13 7.60 7.84 4.76
CA PHE A 13 7.55 6.59 5.51
C PHE A 13 8.97 6.02 5.68
N THR A 14 9.13 5.05 6.58
CA THR A 14 10.41 4.34 6.76
C THR A 14 10.54 3.28 5.67
N LEU A 15 11.46 3.49 4.72
CA LEU A 15 11.70 2.55 3.64
C LEU A 15 12.41 1.30 4.18
N ALA A 16 11.90 0.12 3.83
CA ALA A 16 12.48 -1.14 4.23
C ALA A 16 13.89 -1.30 3.64
N ASN A 17 14.79 -1.97 4.37
CA ASN A 17 16.17 -2.16 3.93
C ASN A 17 16.21 -3.01 2.65
N GLY A 18 17.00 -2.59 1.66
CA GLY A 18 17.09 -3.24 0.35
C GLY A 18 15.97 -2.87 -0.63
N TRP A 19 14.97 -2.10 -0.19
CA TRP A 19 13.92 -1.60 -1.09
C TRP A 19 14.35 -0.30 -1.76
N THR A 20 14.00 -0.17 -3.04
CA THR A 20 14.33 0.99 -3.88
C THR A 20 13.10 1.45 -4.65
N GLU A 21 13.01 2.74 -4.96
CA GLU A 21 11.95 3.31 -5.79
C GLU A 21 12.24 3.04 -7.28
N TYR A 22 11.19 2.85 -8.07
CA TYR A 22 11.23 2.85 -9.54
C TYR A 22 10.09 3.69 -10.12
N ASP A 23 10.23 4.10 -11.38
CA ASP A 23 9.22 4.90 -12.06
C ASP A 23 7.97 4.07 -12.36
N ASP A 24 6.81 4.55 -11.93
CA ASP A 24 5.51 4.02 -12.33
C ASP A 24 4.90 4.93 -13.43
N ALA A 25 3.93 4.41 -14.17
CA ALA A 25 3.29 5.15 -15.26
C ALA A 25 2.30 6.21 -14.75
N ASP A 26 1.84 6.07 -13.51
CA ASP A 26 0.96 7.03 -12.84
C ASP A 26 1.78 7.95 -11.92
N ASP A 27 1.81 9.24 -12.21
CA ASP A 27 2.54 10.26 -11.44
C ASP A 27 2.12 10.35 -9.97
N SER A 28 0.89 9.92 -9.63
CA SER A 28 0.38 9.86 -8.26
C SER A 28 0.79 8.58 -7.51
N THR A 29 1.48 7.67 -8.20
CA THR A 29 1.92 6.38 -7.68
C THR A 29 3.43 6.37 -7.45
N TYR A 30 3.81 5.82 -6.30
CA TYR A 30 5.19 5.60 -5.90
C TYR A 30 5.39 4.10 -5.78
N ALA A 31 6.33 3.56 -6.54
CA ALA A 31 6.49 2.12 -6.70
C ALA A 31 7.88 1.68 -6.23
N PHE A 32 7.92 0.54 -5.54
CA PHE A 32 9.11 0.05 -4.86
C PHE A 32 9.24 -1.47 -5.04
N TRP A 33 10.48 -1.94 -5.11
CA TRP A 33 10.81 -3.36 -5.11
C TRP A 33 12.09 -3.59 -4.30
N ASN A 34 12.28 -4.83 -3.82
CA ASN A 34 13.46 -5.20 -3.06
C ASN A 34 14.62 -5.55 -4.02
N GLU A 35 15.51 -4.60 -4.27
CA GLU A 35 16.67 -4.77 -5.15
C GLU A 35 17.79 -5.62 -4.52
N ALA A 36 17.75 -5.85 -3.21
CA ALA A 36 18.74 -6.65 -2.50
C ALA A 36 18.54 -8.17 -2.69
N GLU A 37 17.38 -8.59 -3.20
CA GLU A 37 17.07 -10.00 -3.45
C GLU A 37 17.54 -10.45 -4.83
N GLU A 38 18.02 -11.70 -4.92
CA GLU A 38 18.51 -12.27 -6.19
C GLU A 38 17.41 -12.46 -7.22
N SER A 39 16.16 -12.59 -6.77
CA SER A 39 14.98 -12.79 -7.60
C SER A 39 13.89 -11.82 -7.17
N TRP A 40 13.02 -11.45 -8.11
CA TRP A 40 11.90 -10.56 -7.82
C TRP A 40 11.00 -11.14 -6.72
N THR A 41 10.76 -10.36 -5.66
CA THR A 41 9.96 -10.77 -4.50
C THR A 41 8.61 -10.05 -4.39
N GLY A 42 8.33 -9.15 -5.34
CA GLY A 42 7.08 -8.40 -5.40
C GLY A 42 7.31 -6.92 -5.66
N ASN A 43 6.23 -6.21 -5.98
CA ASN A 43 6.22 -4.76 -6.14
C ASN A 43 5.25 -4.13 -5.15
N PHE A 44 5.74 -3.23 -4.31
CA PHE A 44 4.92 -2.39 -3.44
C PHE A 44 4.60 -1.09 -4.17
N ARG A 45 3.33 -0.69 -4.22
CA ARG A 45 2.90 0.60 -4.75
C ARG A 45 2.08 1.33 -3.71
N ILE A 46 2.28 2.64 -3.63
CA ILE A 46 1.42 3.55 -2.88
C ILE A 46 0.94 4.64 -3.84
N THR A 47 -0.37 4.69 -4.07
CA THR A 47 -1.03 5.78 -4.79
C THR A 47 -1.64 6.71 -3.74
N ALA A 48 -1.27 7.99 -3.78
CA ALA A 48 -1.73 8.98 -2.83
C ALA A 48 -2.62 10.02 -3.53
N PHE A 49 -3.81 10.29 -2.99
CA PHE A 49 -4.66 11.37 -3.46
C PHE A 49 -5.37 12.08 -2.29
N GLN A 50 -5.65 13.37 -2.46
CA GLN A 50 -6.50 14.12 -1.54
C GLN A 50 -7.93 14.10 -2.05
N TRP A 51 -8.89 13.77 -1.19
CA TRP A 51 -10.30 13.85 -1.56
C TRP A 51 -10.66 15.30 -1.91
N PRO A 52 -11.18 15.57 -3.12
CA PRO A 52 -11.44 16.94 -3.54
C PRO A 52 -12.62 17.55 -2.78
N ASN A 53 -12.60 18.87 -2.64
CA ASN A 53 -13.73 19.67 -2.13
C ASN A 53 -14.19 19.33 -0.70
N VAL A 54 -13.30 18.84 0.16
CA VAL A 54 -13.57 18.70 1.59
C VAL A 54 -13.43 20.08 2.25
N THR A 55 -14.56 20.73 2.56
CA THR A 55 -14.60 22.05 3.20
C THR A 55 -14.95 22.01 4.68
N ASP A 56 -15.52 20.90 5.14
CA ASP A 56 -15.89 20.69 6.54
C ASP A 56 -14.77 19.92 7.26
N PRO A 57 -14.11 20.52 8.27
CA PRO A 57 -13.00 19.90 8.99
C PRO A 57 -13.40 18.69 9.85
N ILE A 58 -14.71 18.43 10.03
CA ILE A 58 -15.22 17.28 10.78
C ILE A 58 -15.33 16.04 9.88
N VAL A 59 -15.36 16.22 8.55
CA VAL A 59 -15.54 15.13 7.60
C VAL A 59 -14.23 14.36 7.41
N ASP A 60 -14.24 13.08 7.78
CA ASP A 60 -13.13 12.16 7.55
C ASP A 60 -13.41 11.27 6.33
N LYS A 61 -12.96 11.75 5.16
CA LYS A 61 -13.12 11.02 3.89
C LYS A 61 -12.29 9.76 3.82
N ALA A 62 -11.15 9.70 4.48
CA ALA A 62 -10.38 8.47 4.59
C ALA A 62 -11.18 7.42 5.36
N SER A 63 -11.78 7.76 6.50
CA SER A 63 -12.62 6.83 7.26
C SER A 63 -13.85 6.35 6.46
N GLU A 64 -14.52 7.25 5.73
CA GLU A 64 -15.62 6.87 4.83
C GLU A 64 -15.13 5.89 3.75
N TYR A 65 -14.01 6.20 3.09
CA TYR A 65 -13.42 5.39 2.03
C TYR A 65 -13.03 3.99 2.52
N ILE A 66 -12.35 3.90 3.67
CA ILE A 66 -11.99 2.63 4.33
C ILE A 66 -13.25 1.81 4.64
N THR A 67 -14.30 2.46 5.16
CA THR A 67 -15.56 1.79 5.52
C THR A 67 -16.25 1.22 4.28
N THR A 68 -16.36 2.01 3.22
CA THR A 68 -16.91 1.56 1.94
C THR A 68 -16.11 0.39 1.39
N GLU A 69 -14.79 0.47 1.42
CA GLU A 69 -13.93 -0.59 0.89
C GLU A 69 -14.11 -1.93 1.62
N VAL A 70 -14.30 -1.89 2.95
CA VAL A 70 -14.63 -3.09 3.75
C VAL A 70 -16.03 -3.64 3.42
N LEU A 71 -17.00 -2.77 3.12
CA LEU A 71 -18.36 -3.19 2.80
C LEU A 71 -18.50 -3.77 1.38
N GLU A 72 -17.76 -3.21 0.43
CA GLU A 72 -17.86 -3.57 -0.99
C GLU A 72 -17.01 -4.80 -1.36
N ASN A 73 -15.98 -5.13 -0.59
CA ASN A 73 -15.12 -6.29 -0.83
C ASN A 73 -15.39 -7.38 0.23
N THR A 74 -15.99 -8.50 -0.19
CA THR A 74 -16.42 -9.59 0.72
C THR A 74 -15.31 -10.14 1.62
N ASP A 75 -14.07 -10.19 1.14
CA ASP A 75 -12.91 -10.71 1.88
C ASP A 75 -12.14 -9.62 2.65
N ALA A 76 -12.64 -8.39 2.65
CA ALA A 76 -11.98 -7.29 3.34
C ALA A 76 -12.14 -7.34 4.85
N GLN A 77 -11.04 -7.03 5.51
CA GLN A 77 -10.93 -6.97 6.96
C GLN A 77 -10.45 -5.59 7.36
N LYS A 78 -11.08 -5.03 8.40
CA LYS A 78 -10.55 -3.84 9.05
C LYS A 78 -9.38 -4.26 9.95
N ILE A 79 -8.20 -3.74 9.66
CA ILE A 79 -6.99 -3.92 10.47
C ILE A 79 -6.42 -2.57 10.87
N ILE A 80 -5.46 -2.57 11.80
CA ILE A 80 -4.76 -1.35 12.24
C ILE A 80 -3.27 -1.53 11.92
N LEU A 81 -2.69 -0.57 11.20
CA LEU A 81 -1.26 -0.50 10.92
C LEU A 81 -0.71 0.83 11.43
N GLY A 82 0.14 0.77 12.47
CA GLY A 82 0.64 1.99 13.12
C GLY A 82 -0.51 2.77 13.78
N GLU A 83 -0.70 4.02 13.36
CA GLU A 83 -1.82 4.87 13.80
C GLU A 83 -3.03 4.83 12.86
N TYR A 84 -2.98 4.06 11.78
CA TYR A 84 -3.98 4.10 10.73
C TYR A 84 -4.92 2.89 10.77
N ASP A 85 -6.21 3.16 10.59
CA ASP A 85 -7.19 2.17 10.17
C ASP A 85 -6.96 1.79 8.71
N CYS A 86 -7.06 0.50 8.39
CA CYS A 86 -6.90 0.00 7.02
C CYS A 86 -8.02 -0.97 6.66
N ALA A 87 -8.54 -0.85 5.44
CA ALA A 87 -9.24 -1.95 4.78
C ALA A 87 -8.18 -2.83 4.12
N HIS A 88 -8.10 -4.10 4.50
CA HIS A 88 -7.15 -5.06 3.94
C HIS A 88 -7.85 -6.25 3.30
N TYR A 89 -7.45 -6.60 2.09
CA TYR A 89 -7.84 -7.83 1.41
C TYR A 89 -6.77 -8.21 0.39
N LYS A 90 -6.99 -9.33 -0.31
CA LYS A 90 -6.21 -9.71 -1.49
C LYS A 90 -7.13 -10.14 -2.63
N LYS A 91 -6.65 -10.00 -3.86
CA LYS A 91 -7.30 -10.51 -5.06
C LYS A 91 -6.31 -11.35 -5.86
N GLU A 92 -6.84 -12.38 -6.50
CA GLU A 92 -6.10 -13.26 -7.40
C GLU A 92 -6.47 -12.92 -8.84
N PHE A 93 -5.47 -12.82 -9.71
CA PHE A 93 -5.64 -12.51 -11.12
C PHE A 93 -4.93 -13.58 -11.94
N GLU A 94 -5.65 -14.18 -12.89
CA GLU A 94 -5.14 -15.18 -13.81
C GLU A 94 -5.34 -14.70 -15.25
N GLN A 95 -4.25 -14.50 -15.98
CA GLN A 95 -4.27 -14.14 -17.41
C GLN A 95 -3.17 -14.91 -18.15
N GLU A 96 -3.53 -15.58 -19.25
CA GLU A 96 -2.59 -16.24 -20.18
C GLU A 96 -1.53 -17.17 -19.53
N GLY A 97 -1.84 -17.76 -18.37
CA GLY A 97 -0.95 -18.65 -17.62
C GLY A 97 -0.11 -17.95 -16.54
N ASP A 98 -0.15 -16.63 -16.46
CA ASP A 98 0.37 -15.84 -15.35
C ASP A 98 -0.69 -15.68 -14.27
N HIS A 99 -0.36 -16.14 -13.07
CA HIS A 99 -1.21 -16.06 -11.90
C HIS A 99 -0.54 -15.17 -10.85
N GLN A 100 -1.16 -14.03 -10.56
CA GLN A 100 -0.70 -13.04 -9.60
C GLN A 100 -1.62 -12.93 -8.40
N VAL A 101 -1.05 -12.57 -7.26
CA VAL A 101 -1.78 -12.16 -6.07
C VAL A 101 -1.47 -10.71 -5.81
N ILE A 102 -2.50 -9.90 -5.58
CA ILE A 102 -2.36 -8.50 -5.17
C ILE A 102 -2.99 -8.34 -3.80
N TYR A 103 -2.18 -7.95 -2.82
CA TYR A 103 -2.63 -7.51 -1.51
C TYR A 103 -2.94 -6.02 -1.55
N TYR A 104 -4.01 -5.62 -0.89
CA TYR A 104 -4.49 -4.25 -0.85
C TYR A 104 -4.55 -3.75 0.60
N TRP A 105 -4.18 -2.49 0.81
CA TRP A 105 -4.43 -1.74 2.04
C TRP A 105 -4.90 -0.34 1.66
N MET A 106 -6.17 -0.05 1.94
CA MET A 106 -6.71 1.30 1.80
C MET A 106 -6.70 1.95 3.15
N THR A 107 -6.04 3.10 3.24
CA THR A 107 -5.80 3.80 4.50
C THR A 107 -5.73 5.31 4.28
N GLY A 108 -5.65 6.09 5.36
CA GLY A 108 -5.59 7.54 5.27
C GLY A 108 -6.08 8.23 6.54
N LYS A 109 -6.14 9.56 6.47
CA LYS A 109 -6.62 10.41 7.56
C LYS A 109 -7.25 11.67 6.98
N GLN A 110 -8.43 12.04 7.47
CA GLN A 110 -9.15 13.23 6.98
C GLN A 110 -9.38 13.16 5.46
N ASN A 111 -8.73 14.01 4.68
CA ASN A 111 -8.84 14.05 3.23
C ASN A 111 -7.67 13.36 2.51
N ASP A 112 -6.61 12.94 3.20
CA ASP A 112 -5.49 12.21 2.60
C ASP A 112 -5.80 10.71 2.56
N ILE A 113 -5.80 10.12 1.35
CA ILE A 113 -6.03 8.69 1.14
C ILE A 113 -4.82 8.07 0.45
N PHE A 114 -4.45 6.89 0.94
CA PHE A 114 -3.39 6.04 0.41
C PHE A 114 -3.99 4.70 -0.01
N ILE A 115 -3.83 4.38 -1.30
CA ILE A 115 -4.11 3.06 -1.85
C ILE A 115 -2.77 2.34 -1.95
N CYS A 116 -2.55 1.40 -1.04
CA CYS A 116 -1.33 0.62 -0.98
C CYS A 116 -1.57 -0.77 -1.57
N THR A 117 -0.71 -1.21 -2.48
CA THR A 117 -0.79 -2.55 -3.07
C THR A 117 0.55 -3.26 -3.01
N PHE A 118 0.51 -4.58 -2.88
CA PHE A 118 1.69 -5.43 -3.03
C PHE A 118 1.38 -6.58 -3.97
N SER A 119 2.06 -6.62 -5.12
CA SER A 119 1.84 -7.62 -6.16
C SER A 119 2.96 -8.66 -6.17
N ILE A 120 2.59 -9.94 -6.19
CA ILE A 120 3.51 -11.08 -6.26
C ILE A 120 3.02 -12.10 -7.30
N ASP A 121 3.89 -13.02 -7.71
CA ASP A 121 3.45 -14.24 -8.37
C ASP A 121 2.77 -15.17 -7.37
N LYS A 122 1.68 -15.83 -7.76
CA LYS A 122 0.93 -16.77 -6.92
C LYS A 122 1.80 -17.89 -6.34
N LYS A 123 2.78 -18.35 -7.12
CA LYS A 123 3.77 -19.37 -6.73
C LYS A 123 4.63 -18.94 -5.53
N GLN A 124 4.79 -17.63 -5.29
CA GLN A 124 5.52 -17.09 -4.15
C GLN A 124 4.67 -16.99 -2.88
N GLU A 125 3.34 -17.08 -2.98
CA GLU A 125 2.45 -16.79 -1.85
C GLU A 125 2.74 -17.68 -0.62
N ALA A 126 3.00 -18.96 -0.85
CA ALA A 126 3.30 -19.93 0.20
C ALA A 126 4.78 -19.93 0.63
N MET A 127 5.64 -19.12 -0.01
CA MET A 127 7.07 -19.09 0.29
C MET A 127 7.35 -18.20 1.51
N PRO A 128 8.35 -18.54 2.36
CA PRO A 128 8.72 -17.71 3.51
C PRO A 128 9.10 -16.27 3.15
N ILE A 129 9.61 -16.06 1.93
CA ILE A 129 9.99 -14.75 1.42
C ILE A 129 8.78 -13.80 1.38
N ASN A 130 7.60 -14.29 0.99
CA ASN A 130 6.39 -13.48 0.93
C ASN A 130 5.97 -12.98 2.32
N ALA A 131 6.04 -13.83 3.35
CA ALA A 131 5.74 -13.41 4.72
C ALA A 131 6.68 -12.30 5.22
N ARG A 132 7.97 -12.37 4.84
CA ARG A 132 8.96 -11.33 5.16
C ARG A 132 8.68 -10.02 4.42
N GLU A 133 8.35 -10.08 3.13
CA GLU A 133 8.02 -8.87 2.37
C GLU A 133 6.70 -8.25 2.82
N LEU A 134 5.68 -9.04 3.11
CA LEU A 134 4.43 -8.55 3.71
C LEU A 134 4.66 -7.81 5.03
N THR A 135 5.54 -8.34 5.88
CA THR A 135 5.94 -7.65 7.12
C THR A 135 6.62 -6.32 6.81
N SER A 136 7.50 -6.28 5.81
CA SER A 136 8.17 -5.06 5.39
C SER A 136 7.19 -4.02 4.84
N VAL A 137 6.27 -4.44 3.97
CA VAL A 137 5.20 -3.60 3.41
C VAL A 137 4.30 -3.04 4.50
N GLN A 138 3.83 -3.89 5.43
CA GLN A 138 2.99 -3.44 6.54
C GLN A 138 3.71 -2.45 7.45
N ASN A 139 5.02 -2.63 7.68
CA ASN A 139 5.83 -1.68 8.43
C ASN A 139 6.02 -0.35 7.68
N MET A 140 6.19 -0.38 6.35
CA MET A 140 6.22 0.82 5.52
C MET A 140 4.91 1.59 5.67
N ILE A 141 3.76 0.93 5.49
CA ILE A 141 2.42 1.52 5.66
C ILE A 141 2.21 2.07 7.07
N ALA A 142 2.53 1.28 8.10
CA ALA A 142 2.40 1.67 9.51
C ALA A 142 3.25 2.90 9.89
N SER A 143 4.25 3.22 9.09
CA SER A 143 5.18 4.34 9.32
C SER A 143 4.88 5.57 8.47
N ILE A 144 3.80 5.57 7.69
CA ILE A 144 3.36 6.73 6.91
C ILE A 144 3.19 7.94 7.84
N LYS A 145 3.64 9.10 7.38
CA LYS A 145 3.43 10.39 8.01
C LYS A 145 3.07 11.41 6.96
N ILE A 146 1.91 12.05 7.12
CA ILE A 146 1.50 13.21 6.33
C ILE A 146 2.30 14.42 6.85
N ILE A 147 2.91 15.19 5.95
CA ILE A 147 3.83 16.30 6.24
C ILE A 147 3.16 17.65 5.96
#